data_AF-A0AAJ4AW45-F1
#
_entry.id   AF-A0AAJ4AW45-F1
#
_cell.length_a   1.000
_cell.length_b   1.000
_cell.length_c   1.000
_cell.angle_alpha   90.00
_cell.angle_beta   90.00
_cell.angle_gamma   90.00
#
_symmetry.space_group_name_H-M   'P 1'
#
loop_
_entity.id
_entity.type
_entity.pdbx_description
1 polymer ?
#
loop_
_entity_poly.entity_id
_entity_poly.type
_entity_poly.pdbx_seq_one_letter_code
_entity_poly.pdbx_strand_id
1 'polypeptide(L)' 'MDSQAQCPLCQRANGCAVNQGGSISECWCSEVSFPSREQIPESQLANNTCICRTCIEKLKQEELLGIKRID' A
#
# COMPACT_ATOMS: atom_id res chain seq x y z
N MET A 1 4.11 -14.92 -13.85
CA MET A 1 5.10 -14.33 -12.93
C MET A 1 4.77 -12.85 -12.85
N ASP A 2 3.79 -12.44 -12.03
CA ASP A 2 3.34 -11.02 -11.97
C ASP A 2 2.83 -10.63 -10.57
N SER A 3 3.41 -11.19 -9.51
CA SER A 3 3.01 -10.88 -8.13
C SER A 3 3.38 -9.44 -7.70
N GLN A 4 4.22 -8.73 -8.46
CA GLN A 4 4.64 -7.36 -8.14
C GLN A 4 3.53 -6.32 -8.38
N ALA A 5 2.54 -6.61 -9.23
CA ALA A 5 1.44 -5.69 -9.55
C ALA A 5 0.23 -5.82 -8.61
N GLN A 6 0.25 -6.76 -7.65
CA GLN A 6 -0.85 -6.99 -6.72
C GLN A 6 -0.57 -6.34 -5.36
N CYS A 7 -1.62 -5.80 -4.74
CA CYS A 7 -1.60 -5.28 -3.39
C CYS A 7 -1.62 -6.46 -2.40
N PRO A 8 -0.65 -6.58 -1.48
CA PRO A 8 -0.59 -7.70 -0.55
C PRO A 8 -1.80 -7.76 0.40
N LEU A 9 -2.43 -6.61 0.68
CA LEU A 9 -3.54 -6.50 1.63
C LEU A 9 -4.90 -6.93 1.06
N CYS A 10 -5.11 -6.78 -0.25
CA CYS A 10 -6.41 -7.05 -0.87
C CYS A 10 -6.36 -7.88 -2.15
N GLN A 11 -5.16 -8.27 -2.60
CA GLN A 11 -4.91 -9.11 -3.78
C GLN A 11 -5.45 -8.53 -5.11
N ARG A 12 -5.82 -7.25 -5.12
CA ARG A 12 -6.17 -6.48 -6.33
C ARG A 12 -4.95 -5.77 -6.89
N ALA A 13 -5.06 -5.19 -8.09
CA ALA A 13 -3.99 -4.36 -8.65
C ALA A 13 -3.56 -3.25 -7.68
N ASN A 14 -2.25 -3.07 -7.48
CA ASN A 14 -1.69 -2.01 -6.65
C ASN A 14 -1.63 -0.65 -7.35
N GLY A 15 -1.78 -0.63 -8.68
CA GLY A 15 -1.78 0.59 -9.49
C GLY A 15 -0.40 1.28 -9.55
N CYS A 16 0.69 0.55 -9.29
CA CYS A 16 2.03 1.11 -9.39
C CYS A 16 2.37 1.47 -10.85
N ALA A 17 2.66 2.74 -11.13
CA ALA A 17 3.03 3.18 -12.48
C ALA A 17 4.37 2.57 -12.94
N VAL A 18 5.34 2.38 -12.03
CA VAL A 18 6.64 1.77 -12.33
C VAL A 18 6.49 0.34 -12.84
N ASN A 19 5.61 -0.46 -12.21
CA ASN A 19 5.32 -1.83 -12.68
C ASN A 19 4.62 -1.87 -14.04
N GLN A 20 4.06 -0.75 -14.48
CA GLN A 20 3.41 -0.58 -15.78
C GLN A 20 4.35 0.09 -16.81
N GLY A 21 5.64 0.27 -16.50
CA GLY A 21 6.63 0.89 -17.37
C GLY A 21 6.70 2.42 -17.31
N GLY A 22 5.96 3.04 -16.38
CA GLY A 22 6.02 4.48 -16.12
C GLY A 22 7.08 4.88 -15.08
N SER A 23 7.13 6.16 -14.77
CA SER A 23 7.99 6.75 -13.75
C SER A 23 7.32 6.76 -12.37
N ILE A 24 8.12 6.88 -11.30
CA ILE A 24 7.59 7.02 -9.93
C ILE A 24 6.76 8.29 -9.75
N SER A 25 7.10 9.37 -10.46
CA SER A 25 6.35 10.63 -10.48
C SER A 25 4.95 10.52 -11.06
N GLU A 26 4.68 9.49 -11.88
CA GLU A 26 3.35 9.21 -12.43
C GLU A 26 2.55 8.25 -11.53
N CYS A 27 3.19 7.68 -10.50
CA CYS A 27 2.52 6.79 -9.58
C CYS A 27 1.70 7.60 -8.58
N TRP A 28 0.45 7.23 -8.36
CA TRP A 28 -0.42 7.84 -7.34
C TRP A 28 0.20 7.83 -5.94
N CYS A 29 1.13 6.90 -5.65
CA CYS A 29 1.81 6.84 -4.36
C CYS A 29 2.73 8.04 -4.12
N SER A 30 3.18 8.74 -5.17
CA SER A 30 4.05 9.92 -5.05
C SER A 30 3.29 11.16 -4.56
N GLU A 31 1.96 11.17 -4.64
CA GLU A 31 1.10 12.31 -4.32
C GLU A 31 0.41 12.17 -2.95
N VAL A 32 0.68 11.10 -2.21
CA VAL A 32 -0.01 10.82 -0.94
C VAL A 32 0.97 10.60 0.21
N SER A 33 0.62 11.08 1.39
CA SER A 33 1.28 10.65 2.63
C SER A 33 0.87 9.22 2.96
N PHE A 34 1.75 8.43 3.54
CA PHE A 34 1.44 7.08 4.02
C PHE A 34 1.12 7.11 5.52
N PRO A 35 0.23 6.24 6.02
CA PRO A 35 0.02 6.06 7.45
C PRO A 35 1.29 5.49 8.10
N SER A 36 1.38 5.57 9.42
CA SER A 36 2.53 5.04 10.14
C SER A 36 2.70 3.54 9.91
N ARG A 37 3.95 3.05 9.84
CA ARG A 37 4.24 1.63 9.53
C ARG A 37 3.63 0.68 10.56
N GLU A 38 3.46 1.14 11.79
CA GLU A 38 2.85 0.42 12.91
C GLU A 38 1.36 0.10 12.70
N GLN A 39 0.70 0.71 11.71
CA GLN A 39 -0.68 0.40 11.34
C GLN A 39 -0.81 -0.89 10.52
N ILE A 40 0.31 -1.43 10.05
CA ILE A 40 0.34 -2.58 9.15
C ILE A 40 1.17 -3.68 9.82
N PRO A 41 0.60 -4.89 10.04
CA PRO A 41 1.36 -5.99 10.61
C PRO A 41 2.57 -6.35 9.75
N GLU A 42 3.71 -6.64 10.37
CA GLU A 42 4.95 -6.97 9.64
C GLU A 42 4.79 -8.18 8.72
N SER A 43 3.97 -9.15 9.13
CA SER A 43 3.61 -10.33 8.35
C SER A 43 2.93 -10.01 7.02
N GLN A 44 2.31 -8.84 6.89
CA GLN A 44 1.59 -8.38 5.70
C GLN A 44 2.42 -7.46 4.79
N LEU A 45 3.61 -7.06 5.23
CA LEU A 45 4.49 -6.12 4.52
C LEU A 45 5.85 -6.77 4.25
N ALA A 46 5.97 -7.42 3.09
CA ALA A 46 7.30 -7.67 2.54
C ALA A 46 7.94 -6.32 2.16
N ASN A 47 9.25 -6.19 2.42
CA ASN A 47 10.02 -5.01 2.02
C ASN A 47 9.81 -4.72 0.52
N ASN A 48 9.67 -3.44 0.17
CA ASN A 48 9.53 -2.97 -1.21
C ASN A 48 8.26 -3.43 -1.96
N THR A 49 7.15 -3.68 -1.27
CA THR A 49 5.87 -3.97 -1.92
C THR A 49 4.98 -2.73 -2.02
N CYS A 50 4.33 -2.53 -3.18
CA CYS A 50 3.37 -1.45 -3.36
C CYS A 50 1.98 -1.85 -2.83
N ILE A 51 1.41 -1.05 -1.94
CA ILE A 51 0.04 -1.17 -1.43
C ILE A 51 -0.88 -0.31 -2.29
N CYS A 52 -2.07 -0.77 -2.68
CA CYS A 52 -3.00 0.03 -3.49
C CYS A 52 -3.56 1.26 -2.75
N ARG A 53 -3.99 2.27 -3.51
CA ARG A 53 -4.57 3.51 -2.99
C ARG A 53 -5.70 3.27 -2.00
N THR A 54 -6.65 2.39 -2.35
CA THR A 54 -7.80 2.06 -1.49
C THR A 54 -7.37 1.51 -0.13
N CYS A 55 -6.33 0.68 -0.10
CA CYS A 55 -5.82 0.14 1.16
C CYS A 55 -5.12 1.21 2.00
N ILE A 56 -4.36 2.11 1.37
CA ILE A 56 -3.74 3.26 2.07
C ILE A 56 -4.80 4.19 2.66
N GLU A 57 -5.85 4.51 1.91
CA GLU A 57 -6.96 5.34 2.41
C GLU A 57 -7.67 4.68 3.60
N LYS A 58 -7.91 3.37 3.54
CA LYS A 58 -8.50 2.63 4.67
C LYS A 58 -7.61 2.62 5.90
N LEU A 59 -6.29 2.41 5.73
CA LEU A 59 -5.33 2.41 6.84
C LEU A 59 -5.24 3.80 7.50
N LYS A 60 -5.28 4.88 6.72
CA LYS A 60 -5.37 6.24 7.28
C LYS A 60 -6.62 6.43 8.12
N GLN A 61 -7.76 5.92 7.65
CA GLN A 61 -9.01 6.01 8.42
C GLN A 61 -8.91 5.22 9.72
N GLU A 62 -8.32 4.03 9.71
CA GLU A 62 -8.08 3.22 10.91
C GLU A 62 -7.15 3.93 11.92
N GLU A 63 -6.08 4.56 11.43
CA GLU A 63 -5.15 5.37 12.23
C GLU A 63 -5.86 6.53 12.92
N LEU A 64 -6.69 7.28 12.19
CA LEU A 64 -7.51 8.37 12.72
C LEU A 64 -8.52 7.90 13.78
N LEU A 65 -9.00 6.66 13.66
CA LEU A 65 -9.91 6.02 14.62
C LEU A 65 -9.18 5.34 15.78
N GLY A 66 -7.84 5.37 15.80
CA GLY A 66 -7.02 4.71 16.83
C GLY A 66 -7.08 3.18 16.79
N ILE A 67 -7.46 2.59 15.66
CA ILE A 67 -7.55 1.14 15.47
C ILE A 67 -6.14 0.61 15.22
N LYS A 68 -5.71 -0.40 15.98
CA LYS A 68 -4.45 -1.10 15.74
C LYS A 68 -4.74 -2.48 15.18
N ARG A 69 -4.09 -2.82 14.07
CA ARG A 69 -4.07 -4.19 13.56
C ARG A 69 -3.01 -4.95 14.35
N ILE A 70 -3.45 -5.94 15.09
CA ILE A 70 -2.59 -6.82 15.89
C ILE A 70 -2.58 -8.16 15.15
N ASP A 71 -1.38 -8.66 14.85
CA ASP A 71 -1.12 -10.01 14.36
C ASP A 71 -1.18 -11.07 15.47
#